data_AF-A0A0B4EQ65-F1
#
_entry.id   AF-A0A0B4EQ65-F1
#
_cell.length_a   1.000
_cell.length_b   1.000
_cell.length_c   1.000
_cell.angle_alpha   90.00
_cell.angle_beta   90.00
_cell.angle_gamma   90.00
#
_symmetry.space_group_name_H-M   'P 1'
#
loop_
_entity.id
_entity.type
_entity.pdbx_description
1 polymer ?
#
loop_
_entity_poly.entity_id
_entity_poly.type
_entity_poly.pdbx_seq_one_letter_code
_entity_poly.pdbx_strand_id
1 'polypeptide(L)'
;MHNSGPCTFQELYSVERNMRARCRFGQAMLLQELGGKITPASTEASDRFDYETTRWHASLLGVCASGNDLSETLNAWMRAAQRRLRNDFTRRATDGRPDCPYNGAAMLPPDRTRVAEAT
;
A
#
# COMPACT_ATOMS: atom_id res chain seq x y z
N MET A 1 -13.25 -2.69 -18.06
CA MET A 1 -12.07 -1.80 -18.04
C MET A 1 -12.27 -0.81 -16.91
N HIS A 2 -11.71 -1.08 -15.72
CA HIS A 2 -11.80 -0.15 -14.60
C HIS A 2 -10.77 0.96 -14.82
N ASN A 3 -11.26 2.17 -15.03
CA ASN A 3 -10.46 3.37 -15.21
C ASN A 3 -9.88 3.75 -13.83
N SER A 4 -8.68 3.23 -13.52
CA SER A 4 -7.95 3.61 -12.31
C SER A 4 -7.45 5.04 -12.50
N GLY A 5 -8.23 6.01 -12.02
CA GLY A 5 -7.73 7.36 -11.79
C GLY A 5 -6.46 7.34 -10.93
N PRO A 6 -5.71 8.45 -10.86
CA PRO A 6 -4.54 8.51 -10.00
C PRO A 6 -4.92 8.07 -8.59
N CYS A 7 -4.23 7.04 -8.08
CA CYS A 7 -4.52 6.55 -6.75
C CYS A 7 -4.42 7.69 -5.74
N THR A 8 -5.48 7.85 -4.95
CA THR A 8 -5.60 8.96 -4.02
C THR A 8 -4.62 8.80 -2.86
N PHE A 9 -4.14 9.92 -2.34
CA PHE A 9 -3.28 9.95 -1.14
C PHE A 9 -3.92 9.20 0.05
N GLN A 10 -5.24 9.35 0.22
CA GLN A 10 -6.02 8.68 1.25
C GLN A 10 -5.99 7.15 1.10
N GLU A 11 -6.15 6.64 -0.11
CA GLU A 11 -6.03 5.20 -0.40
C GLU A 11 -4.65 4.69 -0.01
N LEU A 12 -3.58 5.34 -0.48
CA LEU A 12 -2.22 4.94 -0.16
C LEU A 12 -1.95 4.95 1.35
N TYR A 13 -2.41 5.98 2.07
CA TYR A 13 -2.27 6.08 3.52
C TYR A 13 -3.00 4.93 4.23
N SER A 14 -4.25 4.67 3.85
CA SER A 14 -5.07 3.61 4.46
C SER A 14 -4.45 2.23 4.25
N VAL A 15 -3.94 1.95 3.04
CA VAL A 15 -3.32 0.68 2.68
C VAL A 15 -2.00 0.50 3.41
N GLU A 16 -1.15 1.54 3.48
CA GLU A 16 0.11 1.50 4.22
C GLU A 16 -0.13 1.18 5.70
N ARG A 17 -1.12 1.82 6.33
CA ARG A 17 -1.47 1.53 7.73
C ARG A 17 -2.02 0.13 7.93
N ASN A 18 -2.90 -0.31 7.04
CA ASN A 18 -3.47 -1.66 7.05
C ASN A 18 -2.41 -2.74 6.81
N MET A 19 -1.37 -2.47 6.01
CA MET A 19 -0.22 -3.36 5.83
C MET A 19 0.57 -3.52 7.14
N ARG A 20 0.85 -2.41 7.84
CA ARG A 20 1.59 -2.45 9.12
C ARG A 20 0.88 -3.22 10.21
N ALA A 21 -0.46 -3.23 10.20
CA ALA A 21 -1.26 -3.93 11.21
C ALA A 21 -1.38 -5.45 10.99
N ARG A 22 -0.92 -5.97 9.84
CA ARG A 22 -1.06 -7.38 9.45
C ARG A 22 0.25 -8.15 9.54
N CYS A 23 0.14 -9.48 9.70
CA CYS A 23 1.26 -10.42 9.54
C CYS A 23 1.69 -10.50 8.06
N ARG A 24 2.83 -11.16 7.77
CA ARG A 24 3.40 -11.23 6.41
C ARG A 24 2.45 -11.83 5.38
N PHE A 25 1.77 -12.92 5.73
CA PHE A 25 0.76 -13.50 4.87
C PHE A 25 -0.38 -12.52 4.60
N GLY A 26 -0.90 -11.87 5.65
CA GLY A 26 -1.95 -10.86 5.53
C GLY A 26 -1.53 -9.63 4.70
N GLN A 27 -0.25 -9.25 4.73
CA GLN A 27 0.29 -8.19 3.88
C GLN A 27 0.27 -8.61 2.41
N ALA A 28 0.79 -9.80 2.09
CA ALA A 28 0.80 -10.31 0.72
C ALA A 28 -0.62 -10.51 0.16
N MET A 29 -1.56 -10.98 0.99
CA MET A 29 -2.97 -11.12 0.64
C MET A 29 -3.62 -9.77 0.38
N LEU A 30 -3.43 -8.79 1.27
CA LEU A 30 -3.96 -7.44 1.08
C LEU A 30 -3.43 -6.82 -0.21
N LEU A 31 -2.14 -7.06 -0.54
CA LEU A 31 -1.55 -6.53 -1.76
C LEU A 31 -2.31 -7.02 -3.00
N GLN A 32 -2.55 -8.33 -3.05
CA GLN A 32 -3.27 -8.97 -4.15
C GLN A 32 -4.76 -8.59 -4.19
N GLU A 33 -5.42 -8.53 -3.03
CA GLU A 33 -6.83 -8.15 -2.91
C GLU A 33 -7.10 -6.75 -3.47
N LEU A 34 -6.15 -5.82 -3.29
CA LEU A 34 -6.21 -4.46 -3.80
C LEU A 34 -5.72 -4.32 -5.25
N GLY A 35 -5.53 -5.43 -5.96
CA GLY A 35 -5.07 -5.46 -7.35
C GLY A 35 -3.57 -5.18 -7.53
N GLY A 36 -2.79 -5.27 -6.45
CA GLY A 36 -1.33 -5.20 -6.52
C GLY A 36 -0.72 -6.48 -7.06
N LYS A 37 0.49 -6.36 -7.61
CA LYS A 37 1.24 -7.49 -8.19
C LYS A 37 2.47 -7.79 -7.34
N ILE A 38 2.63 -9.06 -6.95
CA ILE A 38 3.86 -9.61 -6.39
C ILE A 38 4.48 -10.53 -7.43
N THR A 39 5.71 -10.25 -7.83
CA THR A 39 6.47 -11.10 -8.76
C THR A 39 7.63 -11.72 -7.97
N PRO A 40 7.71 -13.06 -7.86
CA PRO A 40 8.81 -13.72 -7.21
C PRO A 40 10.10 -13.55 -8.02
N ALA A 41 11.25 -13.71 -7.34
CA ALA A 41 12.54 -13.82 -8.01
C ALA A 41 12.55 -15.06 -8.93
N SER A 42 13.19 -14.93 -10.09
CA SER A 42 13.47 -16.04 -11.01
C SER A 42 14.34 -17.08 -10.32
N THR A 43 14.02 -18.36 -10.55
CA THR A 43 14.80 -19.51 -10.10
C THR A 43 15.63 -20.12 -11.23
N GLU A 44 15.56 -19.56 -12.43
CA GLU A 44 16.25 -20.08 -13.60
C GLU A 44 17.75 -19.78 -13.54
N ALA A 45 18.58 -20.79 -13.84
CA ALA A 45 20.04 -20.63 -13.82
C ALA A 45 20.54 -19.63 -14.88
N SER A 46 19.78 -19.46 -15.97
CA SER A 46 19.96 -18.43 -17.01
C SER A 46 20.01 -17.02 -16.41
N ASP A 47 19.16 -16.78 -15.42
CA ASP A 47 18.82 -15.44 -14.95
C ASP A 47 19.70 -15.00 -13.78
N ARG A 48 20.60 -15.86 -13.29
CA ARG A 48 21.44 -15.63 -12.12
C ARG A 48 22.33 -14.38 -12.19
N PHE A 49 22.54 -13.83 -13.38
CA PHE A 49 23.32 -12.61 -13.60
C PHE A 49 22.46 -11.37 -13.90
N ASP A 50 21.15 -11.54 -14.05
CA ASP A 50 20.21 -10.44 -14.19
C ASP A 50 19.69 -10.06 -12.78
N TYR A 51 20.15 -8.90 -12.32
CA TYR A 51 19.83 -8.39 -10.99
C TYR A 51 18.33 -8.08 -10.80
N GLU A 52 17.62 -7.69 -11.86
CA GLU A 52 16.21 -7.38 -11.76
C GLU A 52 15.39 -8.66 -11.66
N THR A 53 15.75 -9.70 -12.42
CA THR A 53 15.03 -10.98 -12.40
C THR A 53 15.29 -11.80 -11.15
N THR A 54 16.46 -11.65 -10.51
CA THR A 54 16.84 -12.38 -9.28
C THR A 54 16.22 -11.80 -8.00
N ARG A 55 15.35 -10.78 -8.11
CA ARG A 55 14.71 -10.12 -6.97
C ARG A 55 13.21 -10.28 -6.98
N TRP A 56 12.63 -10.24 -5.79
CA TRP A 56 11.20 -10.11 -5.61
C TRP A 56 10.78 -8.67 -5.91
N HIS A 57 9.61 -8.51 -6.52
CA HIS A 57 9.02 -7.21 -6.83
C HIS A 57 7.59 -7.13 -6.32
N ALA A 58 7.22 -5.99 -5.75
CA ALA A 58 5.85 -5.69 -5.38
C ALA A 58 5.44 -4.32 -5.93
N SER A 59 4.26 -4.26 -6.54
CA SER A 59 3.68 -3.02 -7.04
C SER A 59 2.22 -2.90 -6.64
N LEU A 60 1.84 -1.75 -6.10
CA LEU A 60 0.47 -1.44 -5.69
C LEU A 60 0.29 0.08 -5.60
N LEU A 61 -0.82 0.60 -6.13
CA LEU A 61 -1.18 2.02 -6.07
C LEU A 61 -0.07 2.97 -6.60
N GLY A 62 0.64 2.51 -7.65
CA GLY A 62 1.75 3.25 -8.26
C GLY A 62 3.02 3.33 -7.40
N VAL A 63 3.11 2.57 -6.30
CA VAL A 63 4.34 2.38 -5.53
C VAL A 63 4.92 1.02 -5.91
N CYS A 64 6.19 1.02 -6.33
CA CYS A 64 6.96 -0.18 -6.66
C CYS A 64 8.14 -0.33 -5.70
N ALA A 65 8.46 -1.57 -5.35
CA ALA A 65 9.62 -1.89 -4.53
C ALA A 65 10.13 -3.30 -4.84
N SER A 66 11.42 -3.51 -4.62
CA SER A 66 12.09 -4.79 -4.79
C SER A 66 12.92 -5.19 -3.57
N GLY A 67 13.15 -6.48 -3.41
CA GLY A 67 13.89 -7.08 -2.29
C GLY A 67 14.40 -8.47 -2.63
N ASN A 68 15.29 -9.01 -1.80
CA ASN A 68 15.86 -10.34 -2.03
C ASN A 68 14.88 -11.47 -1.67
N ASP A 69 13.91 -11.18 -0.80
CA ASP A 69 12.82 -12.08 -0.45
C ASP A 69 11.49 -11.31 -0.35
N LEU A 70 10.39 -12.05 -0.15
CA LEU A 70 9.06 -11.48 -0.01
C LEU A 70 8.96 -10.49 1.17
N SER A 71 9.58 -10.79 2.31
CA SER A 71 9.53 -9.97 3.51
C SER A 71 10.25 -8.64 3.30
N GLU A 72 11.46 -8.68 2.75
CA GLU A 72 12.23 -7.50 2.39
C GLU A 72 11.47 -6.63 1.38
N THR A 73 10.86 -7.26 0.37
CA THR A 73 10.09 -6.56 -0.66
C THR A 73 8.86 -5.85 -0.08
N LEU A 74 8.10 -6.51 0.79
CA LEU A 74 6.96 -5.91 1.47
C LEU A 74 7.39 -4.76 2.40
N ASN A 75 8.52 -4.91 3.10
CA ASN A 75 9.09 -3.83 3.91
C ASN A 75 9.54 -2.65 3.06
N ALA A 76 10.20 -2.92 1.93
CA ALA A 76 10.64 -1.92 0.97
C ALA A 76 9.43 -1.17 0.39
N TRP A 77 8.34 -1.88 0.07
CA TRP A 77 7.10 -1.28 -0.39
C TRP A 77 6.48 -0.34 0.66
N MET A 78 6.34 -0.79 1.92
CA MET A 78 5.83 0.07 3.00
C MET A 78 6.72 1.32 3.23
N ARG A 79 8.05 1.18 3.15
CA ARG A 79 8.98 2.32 3.25
C ARG A 79 8.81 3.28 2.07
N ALA A 80 8.64 2.76 0.85
CA ALA A 80 8.41 3.58 -0.33
C ALA A 80 7.06 4.32 -0.26
N ALA A 81 6.00 3.63 0.17
CA ALA A 81 4.69 4.23 0.43
C ALA A 81 4.79 5.35 1.47
N GLN A 82 5.47 5.11 2.59
CA GLN A 82 5.66 6.14 3.63
C GLN A 82 6.44 7.36 3.11
N ARG A 83 7.48 7.17 2.29
CA ARG A 83 8.23 8.27 1.67
C ARG A 83 7.35 9.09 0.73
N ARG A 84 6.54 8.42 -0.10
CA ARG A 84 5.59 9.08 -1.00
C ARG A 84 4.58 9.91 -0.21
N LEU A 85 4.01 9.33 0.86
CA LEU A 85 3.09 10.04 1.74
C LEU A 85 3.74 11.29 2.36
N ARG A 86 4.97 11.19 2.87
CA ARG A 86 5.70 12.33 3.44
C ARG A 86 5.97 13.46 2.43
N ASN A 87 6.25 13.11 1.18
CA ASN A 87 6.47 14.11 0.14
C ASN A 87 5.17 14.88 -0.16
N ASP A 88 4.03 14.20 -0.19
CA ASP A 88 2.73 14.85 -0.39
C ASP A 88 2.32 15.71 0.83
N PHE A 89 2.69 15.32 2.06
CA PHE A 89 2.51 16.12 3.29
C PHE A 89 3.28 17.46 3.30
N THR A 90 4.16 17.72 2.32
CA THR A 90 4.74 19.07 2.18
C THR A 90 3.72 20.10 1.71
N ARG A 91 2.56 19.66 1.17
CA ARG A 91 1.35 20.50 1.10
C ARG A 91 0.85 20.74 2.52
N ARG A 92 1.00 21.97 2.98
CA ARG A 92 0.46 22.45 4.24
C ARG A 92 -0.89 23.09 4.00
N ALA A 93 -1.81 22.90 4.94
CA ALA A 93 -3.02 23.68 4.99
C ALA A 93 -2.67 25.17 5.15
N THR A 94 -3.60 26.06 4.81
CA THR A 94 -3.40 27.52 4.84
C THR A 94 -2.94 28.03 6.22
N ASP A 95 -3.25 27.31 7.30
CA ASP A 95 -2.86 27.60 8.68
C ASP A 95 -1.52 26.99 9.11
N GLY A 96 -0.76 26.39 8.18
CA GLY A 96 0.59 25.87 8.41
C GLY A 96 0.66 24.48 9.05
N ARG A 97 -0.50 23.86 9.35
CA ARG A 97 -0.58 22.47 9.83
C ARG A 97 -0.37 21.50 8.66
N PRO A 98 0.14 20.28 8.92
CA PRO A 98 0.06 19.20 7.94
C PRO A 98 -1.40 19.01 7.54
N ASP A 99 -1.65 18.88 6.24
CA ASP A 99 -3.01 18.63 5.76
C ASP A 99 -3.54 17.31 6.36
N CYS A 100 -4.83 17.26 6.72
CA CYS A 100 -5.40 16.04 7.26
C CYS A 100 -5.48 14.99 6.14
N PRO A 101 -5.00 13.74 6.33
CA PRO A 101 -5.01 12.74 5.27
C PRO A 101 -6.41 12.35 4.78
N TYR A 102 -7.45 12.77 5.50
CA TYR A 102 -8.84 12.57 5.13
C TYR A 102 -9.58 13.89 4.83
N ASN A 103 -8.89 15.04 4.69
CA ASN A 103 -9.53 16.35 4.46
C ASN A 103 -10.69 16.66 5.44
N GLY A 104 -10.60 16.19 6.69
CA GLY A 104 -11.69 16.34 7.68
C GLY A 104 -12.87 15.36 7.52
N ALA A 105 -12.86 14.47 6.53
CA ALA A 105 -13.78 13.35 6.46
C ALA A 105 -13.44 12.36 7.59
N ALA A 106 -14.30 12.30 8.62
CA ALA A 106 -14.22 11.21 9.58
C ALA A 106 -14.42 9.89 8.83
N MET A 107 -13.63 8.86 9.13
CA MET A 107 -13.94 7.51 8.68
C MET A 107 -15.32 7.17 9.25
N LEU A 108 -16.32 7.11 8.37
CA LEU A 108 -17.63 6.54 8.73
C LEU A 108 -17.37 5.12 9.24
N PRO A 109 -17.88 4.75 10.42
CA PRO A 109 -17.73 3.40 10.91
C PRO A 109 -18.27 2.43 9.86
N PRO A 110 -17.65 1.25 9.69
CA PRO A 110 -18.09 0.26 8.71
C PRO A 110 -19.59 -0.02 8.93
N ASP A 111 -20.34 -0.04 7.83
CA ASP A 111 -21.79 -0.24 7.74
C ASP A 111 -22.19 -1.66 8.21
N ARG A 112 -21.98 -1.95 9.49
CA ARG A 112 -22.30 -3.22 10.16
C ARG A 112 -23.03 -3.04 11.48
N THR A 113 -23.28 -1.81 11.93
CA THR A 113 -24.23 -1.55 13.02
C THR A 113 -25.61 -1.27 12.45
N ARG A 114 -26.26 -2.31 11.91
CA ARG A 114 -27.72 -2.40 12.10
C ARG A 114 -27.92 -2.70 13.57
N VAL A 115 -28.12 -1.65 14.36
CA VAL A 115 -28.69 -1.80 15.69
C VAL A 115 -30.07 -2.38 15.48
N ALA A 116 -30.25 -3.65 15.81
CA ALA A 116 -31.58 -4.23 15.92
C ALA A 116 -32.26 -3.53 17.09
N GLU A 117 -33.12 -2.57 16.79
CA GLU A 117 -34.11 -2.04 17.72
C GLU A 117 -35.07 -3.20 18.05
N ALA A 118 -34.96 -3.76 19.25
CA ALA A 118 -35.92 -4.71 19.76
C ALA A 118 -37.11 -3.93 20.32
N THR A 119 -38.26 -4.11 19.66
CA THR A 119 -39.60 -3.78 20.17
C THR A 119 -39.95 -4.67 21.36
#